data_AF-A0A7V6G927-F1
#
_entry.id   AF-A0A7V6G927-F1
#
_cell.length_a   1.000
_cell.length_b   1.000
_cell.length_c   1.000
_cell.angle_alpha   90.00
_cell.angle_beta   90.00
_cell.angle_gamma   90.00
#
_symmetry.space_group_name_H-M   'P 1'
#
loop_
_entity.id
_entity.type
_entity.pdbx_description
1 polymer ?
#
loop_
_entity_poly.entity_id
_entity_poly.type
_entity_poly.pdbx_seq_one_letter_code
_entity_poly.pdbx_strand_id
1 'polypeptide(L)'
;MKKIVLVISFIRLIPHIFFYKLSKNKKTIQYDINRWLAITQKEKRLGFTTLMTFYPQFRNLFYKRLGKCSYLIKWLCPPMNTLFIYTKDIGPGLYIQHGFATIISAKSIGKDCWINQQVTIGYSNATDCPVVGVPAYIVKRNGVKVFEKL
;
A
#
# COMPACT_ATOMS: atom_id res chain seq x y z
N MET A 1 -15.94 22.63 -1.44
CA MET A 1 -15.08 22.03 -0.40
C MET A 1 -14.03 21.06 -0.96
N LYS A 2 -14.39 19.97 -1.65
CA LYS A 2 -13.41 18.98 -2.18
C LYS A 2 -12.32 19.58 -3.08
N LYS A 3 -12.67 20.52 -3.98
CA LYS A 3 -11.70 21.21 -4.85
C LYS A 3 -10.68 22.06 -4.08
N ILE A 4 -11.11 22.80 -3.06
CA ILE A 4 -10.23 23.64 -2.22
C ILE A 4 -9.23 22.75 -1.44
N VAL A 5 -9.71 21.66 -0.84
CA VAL A 5 -8.87 20.68 -0.14
C VAL A 5 -7.83 20.07 -1.08
N LEU A 6 -8.19 19.80 -2.33
CA LEU A 6 -7.27 19.30 -3.34
C LEU A 6 -6.21 20.34 -3.74
N VAL A 7 -6.56 21.62 -3.87
CA VAL A 7 -5.60 22.69 -4.18
C VAL A 7 -4.58 22.86 -3.05
N ILE A 8 -5.03 22.93 -1.79
CA ILE A 8 -4.13 23.02 -0.63
C ILE A 8 -3.25 21.75 -0.54
N SER A 9 -3.85 20.58 -0.77
CA SER A 9 -3.11 19.32 -0.78
C SER A 9 -2.10 19.25 -1.90
N PHE A 10 -2.37 19.85 -3.07
CA PHE A 10 -1.45 19.87 -4.19
C PHE A 10 -0.15 20.59 -3.82
N ILE A 11 -0.24 21.78 -3.22
CA ILE A 11 0.94 22.55 -2.77
C ILE A 11 1.77 21.73 -1.77
N ARG A 12 1.11 21.13 -0.78
CA ARG A 12 1.74 20.27 0.22
C ARG A 12 2.42 19.03 -0.37
N LEU A 13 1.93 18.52 -1.49
CA LEU A 13 2.40 17.30 -2.14
C LEU A 13 3.45 17.54 -3.22
N ILE A 14 3.88 18.79 -3.45
CA ILE A 14 4.97 19.10 -4.40
C ILE A 14 6.23 18.27 -4.09
N PRO A 15 6.71 18.18 -2.82
CA PRO A 15 7.86 17.33 -2.49
C PRO A 15 7.60 15.84 -2.80
N HIS A 16 6.39 15.34 -2.55
CA HIS A 16 6.03 13.94 -2.85
C HIS A 16 6.05 13.66 -4.35
N ILE A 17 5.58 14.59 -5.17
CA ILE A 17 5.63 14.46 -6.64
C ILE A 17 7.09 14.44 -7.10
N PHE A 18 7.94 15.32 -6.56
CA PHE A 18 9.37 15.35 -6.87
C PHE A 18 10.06 14.01 -6.55
N PHE A 19 9.93 13.51 -5.32
CA PHE A 19 10.51 12.22 -4.92
C PHE A 19 9.90 11.03 -5.67
N TYR A 20 8.60 11.08 -5.99
CA TYR A 20 7.96 10.07 -6.84
C TYR A 20 8.64 10.00 -8.22
N LYS A 21 8.85 11.14 -8.88
CA LYS A 21 9.44 11.19 -10.23
C LYS A 21 10.90 10.70 -10.25
N LEU A 22 11.65 10.96 -9.17
CA LEU A 22 13.03 10.49 -9.01
C LEU A 22 13.15 9.02 -8.56
N SER A 23 12.07 8.42 -8.07
CA SER A 23 12.12 7.06 -7.54
C SER A 23 12.46 6.04 -8.63
N LYS A 24 13.39 5.12 -8.30
CA LYS A 24 13.65 3.92 -9.11
C LYS A 24 12.40 3.05 -9.28
N ASN A 25 11.48 3.11 -8.31
CA ASN A 25 10.22 2.35 -8.30
C ASN A 25 9.06 3.09 -8.98
N LYS A 26 9.33 4.15 -9.77
CA LYS A 26 8.27 4.98 -10.41
C LYS A 26 7.25 4.16 -11.20
N LYS A 27 7.67 3.11 -11.92
CA LYS A 27 6.77 2.25 -12.72
C LYS A 27 5.81 1.47 -11.82
N THR A 28 6.32 0.89 -10.74
CA THR A 28 5.52 0.18 -9.72
C THR A 28 4.54 1.11 -9.03
N ILE A 29 4.99 2.30 -8.63
CA ILE A 29 4.13 3.32 -8.01
C ILE A 29 3.03 3.77 -8.99
N GLN A 30 3.37 4.00 -10.26
CA GLN A 30 2.36 4.35 -11.28
C GLN A 30 1.32 3.25 -11.47
N TYR A 31 1.75 1.99 -11.44
CA TYR A 31 0.84 0.85 -11.49
C TYR A 31 -0.07 0.82 -10.26
N ASP A 32 0.48 0.98 -9.05
CA ASP A 32 -0.29 1.07 -7.81
C ASP A 32 -1.34 2.20 -7.93
N ILE A 33 -0.95 3.41 -8.36
CA ILE A 33 -1.87 4.53 -8.59
C ILE A 33 -3.00 4.12 -9.53
N ASN A 34 -2.68 3.57 -10.71
CA ASN A 34 -3.68 3.21 -11.71
C ASN A 34 -4.67 2.18 -11.18
N ARG A 35 -4.19 1.15 -10.47
CA ARG A 35 -5.05 0.11 -9.88
C ARG A 35 -5.94 0.70 -8.79
N TRP A 36 -5.39 1.53 -7.91
CA TRP A 36 -6.18 2.18 -6.85
C TRP A 36 -7.27 3.08 -7.42
N LEU A 37 -6.98 3.86 -8.47
CA LEU A 37 -7.97 4.70 -9.13
C LEU A 37 -9.07 3.88 -9.81
N ALA A 38 -8.72 2.75 -10.43
CA ALA A 38 -9.69 1.84 -11.02
C ALA A 38 -10.64 1.25 -9.97
N ILE A 39 -10.09 0.73 -8.86
CA ILE A 39 -10.89 0.12 -7.78
C ILE A 39 -11.75 1.17 -7.07
N THR A 40 -11.21 2.35 -6.79
CA THR A 40 -11.92 3.42 -6.07
C THR A 40 -12.79 4.29 -6.96
N GLN A 41 -12.82 3.99 -8.27
CA GLN A 41 -13.57 4.71 -9.30
C GLN A 41 -13.29 6.22 -9.26
N LYS A 42 -12.02 6.61 -9.16
CA LYS A 42 -11.58 8.01 -9.11
C LYS A 42 -10.96 8.47 -10.43
N GLU A 43 -11.10 9.75 -10.71
CA GLU A 43 -10.55 10.37 -11.91
C GLU A 43 -9.02 10.29 -11.96
N LYS A 44 -8.50 10.08 -13.17
CA LYS A 44 -7.06 9.92 -13.42
C LYS A 44 -6.28 11.23 -13.36
N ARG A 45 -6.88 12.36 -13.77
CA ARG A 45 -6.18 13.63 -13.99
C ARG A 45 -5.42 14.13 -12.75
N LEU A 46 -6.02 13.98 -11.57
CA LEU A 46 -5.41 14.33 -10.28
C LEU A 46 -5.21 13.10 -9.40
N GLY A 47 -5.03 11.94 -10.01
CA GLY A 47 -5.14 10.66 -9.32
C GLY A 47 -4.19 10.50 -8.14
N PHE A 48 -2.91 10.84 -8.32
CA PHE A 48 -1.93 10.79 -7.22
C PHE A 48 -2.32 11.71 -6.06
N THR A 49 -2.66 12.97 -6.35
CA THR A 49 -3.09 13.95 -5.36
C THR A 49 -4.36 13.50 -4.64
N THR A 50 -5.35 12.97 -5.36
CA THR A 50 -6.59 12.42 -4.80
C THR A 50 -6.29 11.26 -3.85
N LEU A 51 -5.45 10.30 -4.26
CA LEU A 51 -5.08 9.15 -3.43
C LEU A 51 -4.32 9.58 -2.16
N MET A 52 -3.29 10.41 -2.31
CA MET A 52 -2.55 10.95 -1.17
C MET A 52 -3.42 11.80 -0.24
N THR A 53 -4.44 12.48 -0.75
CA THR A 53 -5.34 13.31 0.07
C THR A 53 -6.32 12.47 0.87
N PHE A 54 -7.00 11.51 0.22
CA PHE A 54 -8.16 10.84 0.81
C PHE A 54 -7.90 9.41 1.32
N TYR A 55 -6.78 8.78 0.94
CA TYR A 55 -6.49 7.39 1.28
C TYR A 55 -5.20 7.30 2.10
N PRO A 56 -5.26 7.49 3.43
CA PRO A 56 -4.07 7.43 4.29
C PRO A 56 -3.32 6.09 4.17
N GLN A 57 -4.02 4.97 3.98
CA GLN A 57 -3.42 3.66 3.73
C GLN A 57 -2.64 3.57 2.41
N PHE A 58 -3.02 4.36 1.38
CA PHE A 58 -2.22 4.47 0.16
C PHE A 58 -0.88 5.16 0.44
N ARG A 59 -0.85 6.11 1.39
CA ARG A 59 0.40 6.77 1.81
C ARG A 59 1.36 5.75 2.42
N ASN A 60 0.88 4.80 3.23
CA ASN A 60 1.70 3.71 3.77
C ASN A 60 2.39 2.93 2.65
N LEU A 61 1.62 2.51 1.63
CA LEU A 61 2.16 1.81 0.46
C LEU A 61 3.13 2.69 -0.32
N PHE A 62 2.76 3.94 -0.62
CA PHE A 62 3.61 4.88 -1.34
C PHE A 62 4.96 5.10 -0.64
N TYR A 63 4.96 5.33 0.67
CA TYR A 63 6.20 5.48 1.43
C TYR A 63 7.02 4.19 1.51
N LYS A 64 6.36 3.03 1.57
CA LYS A 64 7.02 1.72 1.44
C LYS A 64 7.73 1.59 0.08
N ARG A 65 7.09 2.03 -1.02
CA ARG A 65 7.70 2.03 -2.37
C ARG A 65 8.84 3.04 -2.51
N LEU A 66 8.73 4.21 -1.89
CA LEU A 66 9.79 5.22 -1.89
C LEU A 66 11.02 4.79 -1.08
N GLY A 67 10.83 3.93 -0.07
CA GLY A 67 11.91 3.49 0.81
C GLY A 67 12.44 4.62 1.69
N LYS A 68 13.77 4.68 1.89
CA LYS A 68 14.41 5.61 2.84
C LYS A 68 14.15 7.09 2.52
N CYS A 69 13.98 7.48 1.25
CA CYS A 69 13.67 8.86 0.88
C CYS A 69 12.35 9.36 1.49
N SER A 70 11.43 8.46 1.83
CA SER A 70 10.15 8.83 2.46
C SER A 70 10.33 9.51 3.82
N TYR A 71 11.41 9.25 4.57
CA TYR A 71 11.65 9.87 5.88
C TYR A 71 11.75 11.40 5.79
N LEU A 72 12.18 11.93 4.65
CA LEU A 72 12.32 13.37 4.40
C LEU A 72 10.98 14.09 4.22
N ILE A 73 9.94 13.39 3.75
CA ILE A 73 8.68 14.00 3.31
C ILE A 73 7.43 13.44 4.00
N LYS A 74 7.53 12.32 4.72
CA LYS A 74 6.34 11.65 5.31
C LYS A 74 5.62 12.52 6.34
N TRP A 75 6.33 13.42 7.02
CA TRP A 75 5.77 14.29 8.05
C TRP A 75 4.79 15.32 7.48
N LEU A 76 4.97 15.74 6.22
CA LEU A 76 4.05 16.64 5.52
C LEU A 76 2.69 15.98 5.21
N CYS A 77 2.68 14.66 5.02
CA CYS A 77 1.45 13.91 4.73
C CYS A 77 1.48 12.55 5.45
N PRO A 78 1.15 12.51 6.75
CA PRO A 78 1.34 11.32 7.58
C PRO A 78 0.59 10.09 7.06
N PRO A 79 1.21 8.89 7.10
CA PRO A 79 0.52 7.63 6.82
C PRO A 79 -0.44 7.25 7.94
N MET A 80 -1.26 6.22 7.70
CA MET A 80 -2.08 5.59 8.75
C MET A 80 -1.17 4.94 9.80
N ASN A 81 -1.38 5.24 11.08
CA ASN A 81 -0.58 4.71 12.20
C ASN A 81 -1.01 3.31 12.65
N THR A 82 -2.12 2.77 12.14
CA THR A 82 -2.65 1.44 12.44
C THR A 82 -2.41 0.41 11.33
N LEU A 83 -1.63 0.77 10.30
CA LEU A 83 -1.27 -0.10 9.17
C LEU A 83 0.25 -0.30 9.11
N PHE A 84 0.70 -1.54 9.27
CA PHE A 84 2.12 -1.89 9.31
C PHE A 84 2.47 -2.82 8.13
N ILE A 85 3.37 -2.38 7.25
CA ILE A 85 3.81 -3.14 6.06
C ILE A 85 5.29 -3.52 6.19
N TYR A 86 5.55 -4.69 6.77
CA TYR A 86 6.90 -5.20 7.00
C TYR A 86 7.46 -5.95 5.79
N THR A 87 6.61 -6.63 5.03
CA THR A 87 6.96 -7.37 3.80
C THR A 87 7.90 -6.58 2.90
N LYS A 88 9.03 -7.16 2.49
CA LYS A 88 10.03 -6.48 1.63
C LYS A 88 9.69 -6.64 0.15
N ASP A 89 9.39 -7.86 -0.26
CA ASP A 89 9.05 -8.18 -1.65
C ASP A 89 7.54 -8.04 -1.87
N ILE A 90 7.14 -7.03 -2.63
CA ILE A 90 5.73 -6.73 -2.90
C ILE A 90 5.59 -6.47 -4.40
N GLY A 91 4.83 -7.30 -5.09
CA GLY A 91 4.46 -7.12 -6.49
C GLY A 91 3.66 -5.82 -6.71
N PRO A 92 3.56 -5.33 -7.96
CA PRO A 92 2.78 -4.14 -8.26
C PRO A 92 1.29 -4.39 -8.04
N GLY A 93 0.54 -3.35 -7.69
CA GLY A 93 -0.91 -3.43 -7.53
C GLY A 93 -1.39 -3.90 -6.17
N LEU A 94 -0.61 -3.75 -5.11
CA LEU A 94 -1.14 -4.03 -3.77
C LEU A 94 -2.25 -3.02 -3.45
N TYR A 95 -3.48 -3.49 -3.25
CA TYR A 95 -4.59 -2.68 -2.79
C TYR A 95 -4.90 -3.01 -1.34
N ILE A 96 -5.04 -1.97 -0.50
CA ILE A 96 -5.33 -2.12 0.92
C ILE A 96 -6.63 -1.38 1.20
N GLN A 97 -7.70 -2.12 1.47
CA GLN A 97 -9.00 -1.54 1.76
C GLN A 97 -9.07 -1.15 3.24
N HIS A 98 -9.34 0.13 3.50
CA HIS A 98 -9.39 0.78 4.82
C HIS A 98 -8.08 0.73 5.64
N GLY A 99 -7.41 -0.42 5.76
CA GLY A 99 -6.08 -0.58 6.39
C GLY A 99 -6.07 -0.53 7.92
N PHE A 100 -7.23 -0.33 8.56
CA PHE A 100 -7.33 -0.22 10.02
C PHE A 100 -6.87 -1.50 10.72
N ALA A 101 -6.03 -1.38 11.74
CA ALA A 101 -5.52 -2.48 12.57
C ALA A 101 -4.96 -3.65 11.76
N THR A 102 -4.12 -3.36 10.76
CA THR A 102 -3.64 -4.35 9.78
C THR A 102 -2.12 -4.49 9.84
N ILE A 103 -1.62 -5.72 9.92
CA ILE A 103 -0.19 -6.05 9.92
C ILE A 103 0.10 -6.97 8.73
N ILE A 104 1.06 -6.58 7.89
CA ILE A 104 1.43 -7.29 6.67
C ILE A 104 2.92 -7.68 6.72
N SER A 105 3.18 -8.87 7.25
CA SER A 105 4.51 -9.45 7.46
C SER A 105 4.62 -10.81 6.77
N ALA A 106 4.81 -10.75 5.45
CA ALA A 106 4.95 -11.90 4.54
C ALA A 106 6.37 -12.01 3.98
N LYS A 107 6.66 -13.16 3.36
CA LYS A 107 7.89 -13.42 2.61
C LYS A 107 7.86 -12.59 1.34
N SER A 108 6.76 -12.70 0.61
CA SER A 108 6.45 -11.93 -0.57
C SER A 108 4.96 -11.73 -0.73
N ILE A 109 4.60 -10.64 -1.41
CA ILE A 109 3.24 -10.37 -1.87
C ILE A 109 3.23 -10.38 -3.40
N GLY A 110 2.32 -11.14 -4.00
CA GLY A 110 2.15 -11.21 -5.45
C GLY A 110 1.54 -9.94 -6.05
N LYS A 111 1.55 -9.89 -7.39
CA LYS A 111 0.90 -8.82 -8.17
C LYS A 111 -0.61 -8.77 -7.87
N ASP A 112 -1.16 -7.57 -7.86
CA ASP A 112 -2.61 -7.31 -7.78
C ASP A 112 -3.32 -7.83 -6.51
N CYS A 113 -2.57 -8.13 -5.44
CA CYS A 113 -3.13 -8.57 -4.17
C CYS A 113 -4.07 -7.50 -3.55
N TRP A 114 -5.16 -7.96 -2.92
CA TRP A 114 -6.13 -7.12 -2.19
C TRP A 114 -6.18 -7.57 -0.73
N ILE A 115 -5.95 -6.65 0.21
CA ILE A 115 -5.99 -6.91 1.65
C ILE A 115 -6.99 -5.96 2.31
N ASN A 116 -7.90 -6.49 3.12
CA ASN A 116 -8.89 -5.70 3.86
C ASN A 116 -8.36 -5.26 5.23
N GLN A 117 -9.15 -4.47 5.96
CA GLN A 117 -8.86 -4.09 7.33
C GLN A 117 -8.86 -5.29 8.29
N GLN A 118 -8.22 -5.11 9.44
CA GLN A 118 -8.14 -6.08 10.54
C GLN A 118 -7.49 -7.42 10.16
N VAL A 119 -6.71 -7.42 9.07
CA VAL A 119 -5.95 -8.59 8.64
C VAL A 119 -4.57 -8.57 9.29
N THR A 120 -4.16 -9.72 9.84
CA THR A 120 -2.78 -9.96 10.24
C THR A 120 -2.21 -11.09 9.41
N ILE A 121 -1.24 -10.75 8.56
CA ILE A 121 -0.36 -11.70 7.88
C ILE A 121 0.95 -11.70 8.65
N GLY A 122 1.28 -12.84 9.25
CA GLY A 122 2.45 -12.96 10.11
C GLY A 122 3.01 -14.37 10.10
N TYR A 123 4.16 -14.50 10.71
CA TYR A 123 4.91 -15.74 10.82
C TYR A 123 4.24 -16.66 11.85
N SER A 124 4.18 -17.96 11.57
CA SER A 124 3.80 -18.97 12.58
C SER A 124 4.97 -19.36 13.47
N ASN A 125 6.20 -19.22 12.95
CA ASN A 125 7.47 -19.46 13.66
C ASN A 125 8.61 -18.73 12.93
N ALA A 126 9.85 -18.86 13.41
CA ALA A 126 11.01 -18.15 12.86
C ALA A 126 11.30 -18.41 11.36
N THR A 127 10.85 -19.54 10.80
CA THR A 127 11.17 -19.97 9.42
C THR A 127 9.95 -20.03 8.50
N ASP A 128 8.74 -20.08 9.06
CA ASP A 128 7.48 -20.26 8.36
C ASP A 128 6.84 -18.90 8.03
N CYS A 129 7.25 -18.38 6.87
CA CYS A 129 6.86 -17.05 6.40
C CYS A 129 5.86 -17.15 5.24
N PRO A 130 4.67 -16.52 5.33
CA PRO A 130 3.63 -16.70 4.33
C PRO A 130 3.97 -16.01 3.00
N VAL A 131 3.51 -16.58 1.89
CA VAL A 131 3.49 -15.95 0.56
C VAL A 131 2.06 -15.59 0.23
N VAL A 132 1.80 -14.33 -0.13
CA VAL A 132 0.43 -13.83 -0.33
C VAL A 132 0.26 -13.27 -1.73
N GLY A 133 -0.46 -13.97 -2.61
CA GLY A 133 -0.68 -13.53 -3.99
C GLY A 133 0.08 -14.38 -4.99
N VAL A 134 -0.49 -14.45 -6.20
CA VAL A 134 -0.51 -15.61 -7.11
C VAL A 134 0.70 -16.58 -7.08
N PRO A 135 0.44 -17.88 -6.86
CA PRO A 135 -0.85 -18.43 -6.46
C PRO A 135 -1.15 -17.98 -5.02
N ALA A 136 -2.38 -17.54 -4.77
CA ALA A 136 -2.76 -17.17 -3.42
C ALA A 136 -3.04 -18.45 -2.63
N TYR A 137 -2.54 -18.54 -1.40
CA TYR A 137 -2.72 -19.70 -0.54
C TYR A 137 -3.29 -19.27 0.80
N ILE A 138 -4.22 -20.06 1.33
CA ILE A 138 -4.59 -20.02 2.74
C ILE A 138 -3.53 -20.82 3.49
N VAL A 139 -2.78 -20.16 4.37
CA VAL A 139 -1.75 -20.80 5.22
C VAL A 139 -2.29 -21.21 6.60
N LYS A 140 -3.44 -20.64 7.00
CA LYS A 140 -4.12 -20.93 8.28
C LYS A 140 -5.61 -20.62 8.18
N ARG A 141 -6.47 -21.56 8.57
CA ARG A 141 -7.93 -21.42 8.61
C ARG A 141 -8.40 -21.92 9.98
N ASN A 142 -9.18 -21.12 10.71
CA ASN A 142 -9.71 -21.47 12.04
C ASN A 142 -8.63 -21.93 13.05
N GLY A 143 -7.47 -21.27 13.07
CA GLY A 143 -6.38 -21.65 13.97
C GLY A 143 -5.55 -22.86 13.52
N VAL A 144 -5.98 -23.58 12.47
CA VAL A 144 -5.28 -24.74 11.92
C VAL A 144 -4.42 -24.33 10.74
N LYS A 145 -3.16 -24.78 10.71
CA LYS A 145 -2.26 -24.57 9.57
C LYS A 145 -2.80 -25.36 8.37
N VAL A 146 -3.07 -24.67 7.27
CA VAL A 146 -3.52 -25.26 6.00
C VAL A 146 -2.59 -24.77 4.91
N PHE A 147 -2.48 -25.44 3.77
CA PHE A 147 -1.75 -24.91 2.60
C PHE A 147 -2.64 -25.11 1.37
N GLU A 148 -3.73 -24.35 1.35
CA GLU A 148 -4.80 -24.50 0.38
C GLU A 148 -4.67 -23.40 -0.67
N LYS A 149 -4.52 -23.80 -1.94
CA LYS A 149 -4.50 -22.85 -3.05
C LYS A 149 -5.91 -22.26 -3.20
N LEU A 150 -6.01 -20.93 -3.23
CA LEU A 150 -7.22 -20.21 -3.63
C LEU A 150 -7.46 -20.33 -5.14
#